data_AF-A0A7X7EVV9-F1
#
_entry.id   AF-A0A7X7EVV9-F1
#
_cell.length_a   1.000
_cell.length_b   1.000
_cell.length_c   1.000
_cell.angle_alpha   90.00
_cell.angle_beta   90.00
_cell.angle_gamma   90.00
#
_symmetry.space_group_name_H-M   'P 1'
#
loop_
_entity.id
_entity.type
_entity.pdbx_description
1 polymer ?
#
loop_
_entity_poly.entity_id
_entity_poly.type
_entity_poly.pdbx_seq_one_letter_code
_entity_poly.pdbx_strand_id
1 'polypeptide(L)' 'ECKNSEVSGLIEGKITVTQLLNLKASSKINGAIVTNKLSIEPGAIFTGNCAMNEGETGGTTAARGKEEGK' A
#
# COMPACT_ATOMS: atom_id res chain seq x y z
N GLU A 1 0.66 -16.64 5.37
CA GLU A 1 -0.32 -15.53 5.42
C GLU A 1 -0.19 -14.81 6.76
N CYS A 2 -0.06 -13.48 6.73
CA CYS A 2 0.17 -12.68 7.94
C CYS A 2 -1.04 -11.77 8.19
N LYS A 3 -1.53 -11.75 9.44
CA LYS A 3 -2.67 -10.90 9.83
C LYS A 3 -2.27 -9.44 9.92
N ASN A 4 -1.17 -9.17 10.63
CA ASN A 4 -0.61 -7.83 10.80
C ASN A 4 0.84 -7.83 10.32
N SER A 5 1.28 -6.76 9.67
CA SER A 5 2.67 -6.60 9.25
C SER A 5 3.10 -5.15 9.37
N GLU A 6 4.37 -4.93 9.68
CA GLU A 6 4.99 -3.60 9.69
C GLU A 6 6.22 -3.61 8.79
N VAL A 7 6.31 -2.60 7.94
CA VAL A 7 7.37 -2.46 6.95
C VAL A 7 8.28 -1.31 7.37
N SER A 8 9.57 -1.62 7.48
CA SER A 8 10.65 -0.67 7.75
C SER A 8 11.75 -0.90 6.72
N GLY A 9 11.98 0.05 5.81
CA GLY A 9 12.93 -0.09 4.71
C GLY A 9 12.28 -0.31 3.33
N LEU A 10 13.07 -0.81 2.37
CA LEU A 10 12.63 -0.99 0.99
C LEU A 10 12.04 -2.39 0.77
N ILE A 11 10.82 -2.46 0.24
CA ILE A 11 10.20 -3.71 -0.23
C ILE A 11 9.87 -3.57 -1.70
N GLU A 12 10.29 -4.54 -2.51
CA GLU A 12 9.95 -4.64 -3.92
C GLU A 12 9.21 -5.96 -4.17
N GLY A 13 7.96 -5.87 -4.65
CA GLY A 13 7.16 -7.06 -4.98
C GLY A 13 5.71 -6.96 -4.54
N LYS A 14 5.11 -8.12 -4.23
CA LYS A 14 3.70 -8.22 -3.82
C LYS A 14 3.61 -8.50 -2.33
N ILE A 15 2.93 -7.62 -1.59
CA ILE A 15 2.64 -7.77 -0.16
C ILE A 15 1.19 -8.20 -0.01
N THR A 16 0.91 -9.20 0.81
CA THR A 16 -0.46 -9.64 1.11
C THR A 16 -0.64 -9.80 2.61
N VAL A 17 -1.50 -8.96 3.18
CA VAL A 17 -1.80 -8.89 4.61
C VAL A 17 -3.32 -8.96 4.77
N THR A 18 -3.81 -9.76 5.70
CA THR A 18 -5.27 -9.96 5.83
C THR A 18 -5.95 -8.91 6.69
N GLN A 19 -5.22 -8.19 7.55
CA GLN A 19 -5.84 -7.34 8.57
C GLN A 19 -5.24 -5.93 8.61
N LEU A 20 -3.97 -5.75 9.00
CA LEU A 20 -3.34 -4.43 9.12
C LEU A 20 -1.91 -4.40 8.59
N LEU A 21 -1.65 -3.52 7.62
CA LEU A 21 -0.31 -3.21 7.14
C LEU A 21 0.12 -1.82 7.62
N ASN A 22 1.22 -1.74 8.37
CA ASN A 22 1.82 -0.49 8.83
C ASN A 22 3.08 -0.19 8.01
N LEU A 23 3.17 1.03 7.48
CA LEU A 23 4.36 1.55 6.83
C LEU A 23 5.05 2.55 7.76
N LYS A 24 6.32 2.32 8.09
CA LYS A 24 7.16 3.24 8.86
C LYS A 24 7.58 4.47 8.04
N ALA A 25 7.97 5.56 8.72
CA ALA A 25 8.47 6.77 8.07
C ALA A 25 9.65 6.57 7.09
N SER A 26 10.46 5.53 7.25
CA SER A 26 11.56 5.21 6.33
C SER A 26 11.23 4.12 5.31
N SER A 27 9.99 3.65 5.28
CA SER A 27 9.57 2.56 4.41
C SER A 27 9.35 3.02 2.97
N LYS A 28 9.81 2.21 2.03
CA LYS A 28 9.64 2.40 0.59
C LYS A 28 9.06 1.13 0.02
N ILE A 29 7.87 1.18 -0.56
CA ILE A 29 7.25 -0.01 -1.15
C ILE A 29 7.08 0.22 -2.64
N ASN A 30 7.70 -0.64 -3.45
CA ASN A 30 7.51 -0.71 -4.89
C ASN A 30 6.77 -2.00 -5.26
N GLY A 31 5.54 -1.88 -5.73
CA GLY A 31 4.79 -3.02 -6.26
C GLY A 31 3.35 -3.08 -5.80
N ALA A 32 2.84 -4.31 -5.58
CA ALA A 32 1.43 -4.56 -5.36
C ALA A 32 1.13 -4.84 -3.87
N ILE A 33 0.37 -3.99 -3.20
CA ILE A 33 -0.07 -4.22 -1.82
C ILE A 33 -1.50 -4.74 -1.83
N VAL A 34 -1.73 -5.82 -1.09
CA VAL A 34 -3.07 -6.37 -0.84
C VAL A 34 -3.28 -6.36 0.66
N THR A 35 -4.16 -5.49 1.17
CA THR A 35 -4.45 -5.42 2.62
C THR A 35 -5.94 -5.17 2.88
N ASN A 36 -6.39 -5.31 4.12
CA ASN A 36 -7.73 -4.87 4.54
C ASN A 36 -7.66 -3.46 5.14
N LYS A 37 -6.66 -3.20 5.99
CA LYS A 37 -6.33 -1.87 6.51
C LYS A 37 -4.89 -1.49 6.22
N LEU A 38 -4.66 -0.23 5.90
CA LEU A 38 -3.34 0.35 5.63
C LEU A 38 -3.13 1.56 6.54
N SER A 39 -2.01 1.59 7.26
CA SER A 39 -1.58 2.72 8.07
C SER A 39 -0.21 3.20 7.60
N ILE A 40 -0.06 4.49 7.38
CA ILE A 40 1.15 5.08 6.78
C ILE A 40 1.68 6.18 7.70
N GLU A 41 2.90 6.02 8.20
CA GLU A 41 3.62 7.10 8.90
C GLU A 41 4.07 8.19 7.91
N PRO A 42 4.12 9.47 8.35
CA PRO A 42 4.68 10.54 7.54
C PRO A 42 6.15 10.26 7.19
N GLY A 43 6.46 10.25 5.89
CA GLY A 43 7.79 9.92 5.35
C GLY A 43 7.82 8.60 4.58
N ALA A 44 6.85 7.71 4.80
CA ALA A 44 6.73 6.49 4.04
C ALA A 44 6.40 6.78 2.57
N ILE A 45 7.03 6.05 1.65
CA ILE A 45 6.81 6.18 0.21
C ILE A 45 6.24 4.88 -0.33
N PHE A 46 5.11 4.97 -1.00
CA PHE A 46 4.50 3.85 -1.70
C PHE A 46 4.40 4.17 -3.19
N THR A 47 4.92 3.27 -4.02
CA THR A 47 4.87 3.37 -5.48
C THR A 47 4.36 2.04 -6.05
N GLY A 48 3.17 2.05 -6.64
CA GLY A 48 2.60 0.86 -7.30
C GLY A 48 1.10 0.76 -7.15
N ASN A 49 0.58 -0.47 -7.07
CA ASN A 49 -0.85 -0.76 -7.02
C ASN A 49 -1.26 -1.21 -5.62
N CYS A 50 -2.20 -0.51 -4.99
CA CYS A 50 -2.78 -0.94 -3.72
C CYS A 50 -4.19 -1.49 -3.99
N ALA A 51 -4.44 -2.72 -3.53
CA ALA A 51 -5.73 -3.37 -3.52
C ALA A 51 -6.16 -3.56 -2.07
N MET A 52 -7.10 -2.73 -1.60
CA MET A 52 -7.71 -2.94 -0.30
C MET A 52 -8.91 -3.86 -0.45
N ASN A 53 -8.87 -5.04 0.17
CA ASN A 53 -10.00 -5.96 0.19
C ASN A 53 -10.86 -5.61 1.39
N GLU A 54 -11.68 -4.57 1.25
CA GLU A 54 -12.87 -4.40 2.09
C GLU A 54 -13.98 -5.22 1.46
N GLY A 55 -14.71 -6.00 2.27
CA GLY A 55 -15.67 -6.99 1.78
C GLY A 55 -16.60 -6.42 0.71
N GLU A 56 -16.73 -7.18 -0.38
CA GLU A 56 -17.79 -7.13 -1.38
C GLU A 56 -18.69 -5.89 -1.35
N THR A 57 -18.29 -4.83 -2.07
CA THR A 57 -19.11 -3.95 -2.94
C THR A 57 -18.48 -2.57 -3.06
N GLY A 58 -18.16 -2.15 -4.28
CA GLY A 58 -18.01 -0.73 -4.64
C GLY A 58 -16.61 -0.32 -5.11
N GLY A 59 -16.46 -0.10 -6.42
CA GLY A 59 -15.29 0.55 -7.03
C GLY A 59 -15.00 1.94 -6.41
N THR A 60 -13.91 2.63 -6.74
CA THR A 60 -13.53 2.99 -8.11
C THR A 60 -12.14 3.64 -8.13
N THR A 61 -11.47 3.52 -9.28
CA THR A 61 -10.36 4.35 -9.82
C THR A 61 -9.00 4.33 -9.12
N ALA A 62 -8.11 3.49 -9.66
CA ALA A 62 -6.71 3.85 -9.83
C ALA A 62 -6.63 5.06 -10.79
N ALA A 63 -6.56 6.28 -10.25
CA ALA A 63 -6.20 7.47 -11.01
C ALA A 63 -4.69 7.66 -10.99
N ARG A 64 -4.07 7.01 -11.97
CA ARG A 64 -2.77 7.29 -12.60
C ARG A 64 -2.25 8.70 -12.33
N GLY A 65 -1.06 8.78 -11.74
CA GLY A 65 -0.21 9.96 -11.82
C GLY A 65 0.04 10.35 -13.27
N LYS A 66 -0.29 11.60 -13.57
CA LYS A 66 0.39 12.45 -14.54
C LYS A 66 0.28 13.87 -13.98
N GLU A 67 1.24 14.27 -13.15
CA GLU A 67 1.54 15.69 -13.01
C GLU A 67 2.37 16.06 -14.25
N GLU A 68 1.67 16.58 -15.25
CA GLU A 68 2.24 17.18 -16.45
C GLU A 68 2.07 18.70 -16.31
N GLY A 69 3.17 19.42 -16.11
CA GLY A 69 3.35 20.83 -16.53
C GLY A 69 2.74 21.94 -15.68
N LYS A 70 3.62 22.78 -15.12
CA LYS A 70 3.87 24.11 -15.70
C LYS A 70 5.32 24.55 -15.47
#